data_AF-A0A3A8NYM9-F1
#
_entry.id   AF-A0A3A8NYM9-F1
#
_cell.length_a   1.000
_cell.length_b   1.000
_cell.length_c   1.000
_cell.angle_alpha   90.00
_cell.angle_beta   90.00
_cell.angle_gamma   90.00
#
_symmetry.space_group_name_H-M   'P 1'
#
loop_
_entity.id
_entity.type
_entity.pdbx_description
1 polymer ?
#
loop_
_entity_poly.entity_id
_entity_poly.type
_entity_poly.pdbx_seq_one_letter_code
_entity_poly.pdbx_strand_id
1 'polypeptide(L)'
;MRMDNVQRLVARRVEKLLEQLASLVARGRTGEDLPAIGVTLHLAHGHQVSGELLDYLPKEAVLLALKKEALSRSESVTYVDLASVVAVTVTDAGRLAQVPGMVRPLPTRSDLQKLAEQLAKGITEQFWPSEGTLGGQVLRFEVDWVGLDDEPGRLAMELALNVAAHALRELGRSEKHGRDAIRSIATVRFVKGKETAASLDGDTGTVTVGPGGAPTVQAFRKGFTAGR
;
A
#
# COMPACT_ATOMS: atom_id res chain seq x y z
N MET A 1 41.78 -9.08 -4.40
CA MET A 1 40.71 -9.19 -5.42
C MET A 1 39.41 -8.81 -4.72
N ARG A 2 38.86 -7.62 -4.99
CA ARG A 2 37.65 -7.11 -4.31
C ARG A 2 36.41 -7.76 -4.91
N MET A 3 35.59 -8.39 -4.05
CA MET A 3 34.36 -9.11 -4.42
C MET A 3 33.14 -8.17 -4.40
N ASP A 4 33.26 -6.97 -4.98
CA ASP A 4 32.28 -5.88 -4.83
C ASP A 4 30.94 -6.16 -5.56
N ASN A 5 30.83 -7.26 -6.30
CA ASN A 5 29.63 -7.70 -7.02
C ASN A 5 29.09 -9.08 -6.59
N VAL A 6 29.60 -9.67 -5.50
CA VAL A 6 29.06 -10.95 -4.99
C VAL A 6 28.00 -10.65 -3.94
N GLN A 7 26.73 -10.58 -4.37
CA GLN A 7 25.62 -10.61 -3.43
C GLN A 7 25.60 -11.99 -2.75
N ARG A 8 25.91 -12.02 -1.45
CA ARG A 8 25.72 -13.21 -0.62
C ARG A 8 24.22 -13.51 -0.52
N LEU A 9 23.75 -14.45 -1.33
CA LEU A 9 22.43 -15.06 -1.19
C LEU A 9 22.45 -15.99 0.03
N VAL A 10 22.30 -15.43 1.23
CA VAL A 10 22.03 -16.26 2.42
C VAL A 10 20.68 -16.91 2.18
N ALA A 11 20.61 -18.23 2.17
CA ALA A 11 19.35 -18.98 2.21
C ALA A 11 18.57 -18.50 3.45
N ARG A 12 17.63 -17.58 3.24
CA ARG A 12 16.69 -17.19 4.28
C ARG A 12 15.74 -18.35 4.47
N ARG A 13 15.39 -18.66 5.71
CA ARG A 13 14.31 -19.62 5.99
C ARG A 13 13.07 -19.20 5.18
N VAL A 14 12.38 -20.16 4.57
CA VAL A 14 11.23 -19.92 3.68
C VAL A 14 10.22 -18.96 4.32
N GLU A 15 9.96 -19.15 5.61
CA GLU A 15 9.06 -18.35 6.43
C GLU A 15 9.51 -16.90 6.51
N LYS A 16 10.81 -16.64 6.74
CA LYS A 16 11.35 -15.28 6.81
C LYS A 16 11.28 -14.56 5.48
N LEU A 17 11.47 -15.28 4.38
CA LEU A 17 11.32 -14.70 3.05
C LEU A 17 9.85 -14.37 2.76
N LEU A 18 8.93 -15.30 3.04
CA LEU A 18 7.49 -15.08 2.84
C LEU A 18 6.95 -13.94 3.71
N GLU A 19 7.39 -13.85 4.96
CA GLU A 19 7.06 -12.72 5.86
C GLU A 19 7.51 -11.37 5.27
N GLN A 20 8.71 -11.34 4.67
CA GLN A 20 9.25 -10.14 4.04
C GLN A 20 8.53 -9.78 2.73
N LEU A 21 8.16 -10.77 1.93
CA LEU A 21 7.38 -10.52 0.72
C LEU A 21 5.96 -10.07 1.07
N ALA A 22 5.35 -10.67 2.09
CA ALA A 22 4.01 -10.30 2.53
C ALA A 22 3.96 -8.89 3.12
N SER A 23 5.02 -8.41 3.79
CA SER A 23 5.08 -7.02 4.25
C SER A 23 5.11 -6.03 3.07
N LEU A 24 5.75 -6.39 1.96
CA LEU A 24 5.70 -5.62 0.72
C LEU A 24 4.30 -5.65 0.08
N VAL A 25 3.64 -6.80 0.07
CA VAL A 25 2.25 -6.88 -0.44
C VAL A 25 1.29 -6.06 0.42
N ALA A 26 1.44 -6.09 1.75
CA ALA A 26 0.65 -5.27 2.66
C ALA A 26 0.83 -3.77 2.40
N ARG A 27 2.06 -3.33 2.13
CA ARG A 27 2.37 -1.95 1.70
C ARG A 27 1.71 -1.60 0.37
N GLY A 28 1.75 -2.49 -0.61
CA GLY A 28 1.05 -2.30 -1.88
C GLY A 28 -0.47 -2.16 -1.70
N ARG A 29 -1.08 -2.97 -0.83
CA ARG A 29 -2.51 -2.86 -0.46
C ARG A 29 -2.86 -1.53 0.21
N THR A 30 -1.89 -0.92 0.89
CA THR A 30 -2.06 0.41 1.49
C THR A 30 -1.90 1.53 0.47
N GLY A 31 -1.56 1.24 -0.79
CA GLY A 31 -1.49 2.24 -1.86
C GLY A 31 -0.10 2.70 -2.24
N GLU A 32 0.94 2.10 -1.67
CA GLU A 32 2.31 2.33 -2.10
C GLU A 32 2.52 1.74 -3.51
N ASP A 33 3.24 2.47 -4.37
CA ASP A 33 3.53 2.04 -5.73
C ASP A 33 4.61 0.95 -5.73
N LEU A 34 4.17 -0.28 -5.46
CA LEU A 34 5.01 -1.46 -5.40
C LEU A 34 4.63 -2.45 -6.51
N PRO A 35 5.62 -3.11 -7.13
CA PRO A 35 5.33 -4.12 -8.14
C PRO A 35 4.62 -5.32 -7.52
N ALA A 36 3.69 -5.90 -8.29
CA ALA A 36 3.13 -7.22 -8.03
C ALA A 36 4.24 -8.26 -7.82
N ILE A 37 4.14 -9.06 -6.76
CA ILE A 37 5.18 -10.02 -6.37
C ILE A 37 4.79 -11.42 -6.87
N GLY A 38 5.37 -11.83 -7.99
CA GLY A 38 5.26 -13.20 -8.49
C GLY A 38 6.14 -14.16 -7.69
N VAL A 39 5.55 -15.27 -7.23
CA VAL A 39 6.26 -16.34 -6.53
C VAL A 39 5.90 -17.71 -7.08
N THR A 40 6.86 -18.63 -7.01
CA THR A 40 6.67 -20.07 -7.22
C THR A 40 6.98 -20.79 -5.91
N LEU A 41 5.98 -21.49 -5.38
CA LEU A 41 6.11 -22.36 -4.22
C LEU A 41 6.43 -23.78 -4.68
N HIS A 42 7.51 -24.34 -4.15
CA HIS A 42 7.88 -25.74 -4.38
C HIS A 42 7.35 -26.57 -3.22
N LEU A 43 6.55 -27.58 -3.51
CA LEU A 43 5.89 -28.40 -2.50
C LEU A 43 6.68 -29.68 -2.21
N ALA A 44 6.57 -30.18 -0.98
CA ALA A 44 7.23 -31.40 -0.52
C ALA A 44 6.88 -32.64 -1.37
N HIS A 45 5.74 -32.59 -2.07
CA HIS A 45 5.24 -33.69 -2.91
C HIS A 45 5.76 -33.60 -4.36
N GLY A 46 6.68 -32.68 -4.66
CA GLY A 46 7.29 -32.52 -5.99
C GLY A 46 6.50 -31.64 -6.95
N HIS A 47 5.34 -31.11 -6.54
CA HIS A 47 4.55 -30.16 -7.33
C HIS A 47 5.02 -28.72 -7.12
N GLN A 48 4.70 -27.85 -8.09
CA GLN A 48 4.97 -26.41 -8.04
C GLN A 48 3.67 -25.64 -8.23
N VAL A 49 3.52 -24.54 -7.48
CA VAL A 49 2.40 -23.61 -7.62
C VAL A 49 2.96 -22.21 -7.84
N SER A 50 2.61 -21.61 -8.97
CA SER A 50 3.06 -20.25 -9.33
C SER A 50 1.88 -19.30 -9.32
N GLY A 51 2.09 -18.11 -8.75
CA GLY A 51 1.07 -17.08 -8.69
C GLY A 51 1.61 -15.76 -8.15
N GLU A 52 0.73 -14.79 -8.06
CA GLU A 52 1.01 -13.52 -7.39
C GLU A 52 0.74 -13.68 -5.89
N LEU A 53 1.72 -13.29 -5.06
CA LEU A 53 1.58 -13.36 -3.61
C LEU A 53 0.52 -12.36 -3.15
N LEU A 54 -0.52 -12.86 -2.50
CA LEU A 54 -1.53 -12.04 -1.86
C LEU A 54 -1.23 -11.85 -0.39
N ASP A 55 -0.94 -12.92 0.34
CA ASP A 55 -0.76 -12.85 1.79
C ASP A 55 0.08 -14.01 2.34
N TYR A 56 0.57 -13.83 3.56
CA TYR A 56 1.25 -14.85 4.34
C TYR A 56 0.62 -14.93 5.73
N LEU A 57 0.06 -16.10 6.05
CA LEU A 57 -0.48 -16.43 7.36
C LEU A 57 0.59 -17.22 8.12
N PRO A 58 1.24 -16.63 9.13
CA PRO A 58 2.34 -17.28 9.83
C PRO A 58 1.95 -18.66 10.38
N LYS A 59 2.75 -19.69 10.07
CA LYS A 59 2.53 -21.10 10.45
C LYS A 59 1.31 -21.79 9.83
N GLU A 60 0.55 -21.10 9.00
CA GLU A 60 -0.65 -21.65 8.39
C GLU A 60 -0.47 -21.80 6.88
N ALA A 61 -0.38 -20.70 6.15
CA ALA A 61 -0.45 -20.76 4.69
C ALA A 61 0.09 -19.55 3.95
N VAL A 62 0.27 -19.76 2.66
CA VAL A 62 0.53 -18.72 1.66
C VAL A 62 -0.69 -18.58 0.76
N LEU A 63 -1.16 -17.35 0.56
CA LEU A 63 -2.27 -17.06 -0.36
C LEU A 63 -1.71 -16.55 -1.69
N LEU A 64 -2.08 -17.19 -2.79
CA LEU A 64 -1.65 -16.83 -4.15
C LEU A 64 -2.84 -16.53 -5.04
N ALA A 65 -2.78 -15.46 -5.84
CA ALA A 65 -3.64 -15.30 -7.01
C ALA A 65 -2.99 -16.02 -8.19
N LEU A 66 -3.67 -17.05 -8.71
CA LEU A 66 -3.18 -17.73 -9.92
C LEU A 66 -3.49 -16.88 -11.14
N LYS A 67 -2.46 -16.52 -11.91
CA LYS A 67 -2.65 -15.99 -13.27
C LYS A 67 -2.98 -17.17 -14.16
N LYS A 68 -4.28 -17.44 -14.36
CA LYS A 68 -4.69 -18.32 -15.47
C LYS A 68 -4.35 -17.60 -16.77
N GLU A 69 -3.37 -18.14 -17.50
CA GLU A 69 -3.25 -17.86 -18.92
C GLU A 69 -4.62 -18.19 -19.56
N ALA A 70 -5.19 -17.21 -20.28
CA ALA A 70 -6.36 -17.31 -21.16
C ALA A 70 -7.80 -17.07 -20.63
N LEU A 71 -8.07 -16.76 -19.35
CA LEU A 71 -9.44 -16.39 -18.93
C LEU A 71 -9.47 -15.16 -18.01
N SER A 72 -9.62 -14.00 -18.62
CA SER A 72 -10.06 -12.76 -17.99
C SER A 72 -11.38 -12.99 -17.25
N ARG A 73 -11.36 -12.88 -15.90
CA ARG A 73 -12.45 -12.40 -14.99
C ARG A 73 -12.57 -13.09 -13.63
N SER A 74 -11.69 -14.01 -13.25
CA SER A 74 -11.64 -14.48 -11.86
C SER A 74 -10.22 -14.88 -11.48
N GLU A 75 -9.53 -14.01 -10.75
CA GLU A 75 -8.34 -14.41 -10.01
C GLU A 75 -8.77 -15.48 -8.99
N SER A 76 -8.43 -16.74 -9.26
CA SER A 76 -8.66 -17.81 -8.28
C SER A 76 -7.60 -17.70 -7.19
N VAL A 77 -8.02 -17.38 -5.97
CA VAL A 77 -7.15 -17.39 -4.80
C VAL A 77 -6.89 -18.84 -4.40
N THR A 78 -5.62 -19.21 -4.30
CA THR A 78 -5.18 -20.53 -3.86
C THR A 78 -4.57 -20.42 -2.48
N TYR A 79 -5.04 -21.29 -1.59
CA TYR A 79 -4.49 -21.49 -0.27
C TYR A 79 -3.47 -22.62 -0.34
N VAL A 80 -2.22 -22.35 0.05
CA VAL A 80 -1.15 -23.35 0.10
C VAL A 80 -0.68 -23.49 1.54
N ASP A 81 -0.86 -24.67 2.12
CA ASP A 81 -0.39 -25.00 3.47
C ASP A 81 1.13 -24.80 3.56
N LEU A 82 1.58 -23.99 4.50
CA LEU A 82 2.98 -23.66 4.69
C LEU A 82 3.82 -24.91 5.01
N ALA A 83 3.27 -25.90 5.72
CA ALA A 83 3.96 -27.14 6.03
C ALA A 83 4.32 -27.95 4.78
N SER A 84 3.60 -27.72 3.68
CA SER A 84 3.88 -28.35 2.39
C SER A 84 4.95 -27.63 1.57
N VAL A 85 5.31 -26.39 1.91
CA VAL A 85 6.25 -25.56 1.14
C VAL A 85 7.70 -25.83 1.56
N VAL A 86 8.53 -26.31 0.64
CA VAL A 86 9.96 -26.60 0.88
C VAL A 86 10.89 -25.52 0.35
N ALA A 87 10.48 -24.79 -0.67
CA ALA A 87 11.26 -23.69 -1.24
C ALA A 87 10.35 -22.65 -1.90
N VAL A 88 10.88 -21.43 -2.02
CA VAL A 88 10.20 -20.30 -2.67
C VAL A 88 11.14 -19.69 -3.68
N THR A 89 10.67 -19.51 -4.91
CA THR A 89 11.35 -18.76 -5.95
C THR A 89 10.57 -17.48 -6.22
N VAL A 90 11.25 -16.34 -6.23
CA VAL A 90 10.64 -15.08 -6.68
C VAL A 90 10.82 -15.00 -8.20
N THR A 91 9.73 -14.81 -8.93
CA THR A 91 9.71 -14.79 -10.39
C THR A 91 10.48 -13.59 -10.98
N ASP A 92 10.42 -12.42 -10.34
CA ASP A 92 11.12 -11.20 -10.78
C ASP A 92 11.98 -10.60 -9.67
N ALA A 93 13.12 -11.23 -9.41
CA ALA A 93 14.09 -10.76 -8.41
C ALA A 93 14.68 -9.38 -8.75
N GLY A 94 14.72 -9.00 -10.03
CA GLY A 94 15.20 -7.71 -10.48
C GLY A 94 14.30 -6.56 -10.05
N ARG A 95 12.98 -6.74 -10.11
CA ARG A 95 12.01 -5.78 -9.55
C ARG A 95 12.08 -5.68 -8.04
N LEU A 96 12.26 -6.80 -7.33
CA LEU A 96 12.43 -6.77 -5.88
C LEU A 96 13.68 -5.99 -5.44
N ALA A 97 14.78 -6.07 -6.21
CA ALA A 97 15.99 -5.31 -5.93
C ALA A 97 15.80 -3.78 -6.08
N GLN A 98 14.77 -3.35 -6.83
CA GLN A 98 14.42 -1.95 -7.01
C GLN A 98 13.47 -1.43 -5.91
N VAL A 99 12.89 -2.31 -5.09
CA VAL A 99 12.02 -1.92 -3.98
C VAL A 99 12.90 -1.45 -2.80
N PRO A 100 12.84 -0.17 -2.40
CA PRO A 100 13.66 0.34 -1.29
C PRO A 100 13.28 -0.34 0.03
N GLY A 101 14.28 -0.89 0.72
CA GLY A 101 14.22 -1.33 2.11
C GLY A 101 13.15 -2.39 2.41
N MET A 102 13.55 -3.67 2.40
CA MET A 102 12.77 -4.77 2.99
C MET A 102 12.61 -4.63 4.52
N VAL A 103 13.44 -3.77 5.12
CA VAL A 103 13.31 -3.20 6.47
C VAL A 103 13.57 -1.71 6.30
N ARG A 104 12.54 -0.88 6.35
CA ARG A 104 12.69 0.57 6.25
C ARG A 104 13.03 1.13 7.64
N PRO A 105 13.96 2.10 7.75
CA PRO A 105 14.07 2.89 8.97
C PRO A 105 12.72 3.53 9.29
N LEU A 106 12.39 3.63 10.58
CA LEU A 106 11.18 4.29 11.06
C LEU A 106 11.06 5.68 10.43
N PRO A 107 9.89 6.04 9.86
CA PRO A 107 9.72 7.33 9.20
C PRO A 107 9.87 8.45 10.23
N THR A 108 10.64 9.47 9.87
CA THR A 108 10.70 10.71 10.65
C THR A 108 9.52 11.62 10.30
N ARG A 109 9.22 12.59 11.15
CA ARG A 109 8.22 13.62 10.85
C ARG A 109 8.48 14.32 9.50
N SER A 110 9.74 14.62 9.19
CA SER A 110 10.11 15.24 7.91
C SER A 110 9.83 14.33 6.72
N ASP A 111 10.06 13.01 6.86
CA ASP A 111 9.76 12.05 5.80
C ASP A 111 8.25 11.98 5.52
N LEU A 112 7.44 12.01 6.57
CA LEU A 112 5.98 11.99 6.44
C LEU A 112 5.41 13.29 5.87
N GLN A 113 5.98 14.45 6.21
CA GLN A 113 5.62 15.72 5.58
C GLN A 113 5.93 15.71 4.09
N LYS A 114 7.13 15.25 3.70
CA LYS A 114 7.51 15.09 2.29
C LYS A 114 6.59 14.10 1.56
N LEU A 115 6.25 12.98 2.21
CA LEU A 115 5.33 12.00 1.64
C LEU A 115 3.93 12.62 1.42
N ALA A 116 3.40 13.35 2.39
CA ALA A 116 2.11 14.02 2.27
C ALA A 116 2.07 15.03 1.10
N GLU A 117 3.11 15.85 0.98
CA GLU A 117 3.28 16.79 -0.13
C GLU A 117 3.36 16.09 -1.49
N GLN A 118 4.18 15.03 -1.58
CA GLN A 118 4.35 14.23 -2.80
C GLN A 118 3.06 13.54 -3.23
N LEU A 119 2.32 12.96 -2.29
CA LEU A 119 1.05 12.30 -2.57
C LEU A 119 0.00 13.31 -3.04
N ALA A 120 -0.16 14.42 -2.32
CA ALA A 120 -1.12 15.46 -2.69
C ALA A 120 -0.81 16.06 -4.07
N LYS A 121 0.47 16.35 -4.35
CA LYS A 121 0.94 16.81 -5.66
C LYS A 121 0.69 15.76 -6.74
N GLY A 122 1.05 14.50 -6.52
CA GLY A 122 0.88 13.44 -7.52
C GLY A 122 -0.59 13.19 -7.87
N ILE A 123 -1.50 13.26 -6.90
CA ILE A 123 -2.95 13.17 -7.16
C ILE A 123 -3.42 14.41 -7.91
N THR A 124 -2.95 15.61 -7.52
CA THR A 124 -3.25 16.86 -8.23
C THR A 124 -2.84 16.79 -9.70
N GLU A 125 -1.62 16.36 -9.99
CA GLU A 125 -1.11 16.22 -11.36
C GLU A 125 -1.87 15.16 -12.17
N GLN A 126 -2.31 14.07 -11.52
CA GLN A 126 -3.04 12.99 -12.17
C GLN A 126 -4.44 13.39 -12.64
N PHE A 127 -5.19 14.17 -11.85
CA PHE A 127 -6.58 14.52 -12.16
C PHE A 127 -6.80 15.98 -12.56
N TRP A 128 -5.83 16.85 -12.29
CA TRP A 128 -5.85 18.29 -12.55
C TRP A 128 -4.49 18.79 -13.05
N PRO A 129 -4.04 18.32 -14.22
CA PRO A 129 -2.77 18.78 -14.77
C PRO A 129 -2.79 20.30 -14.92
N SER A 130 -1.72 20.96 -14.48
CA SER A 130 -1.49 22.41 -14.60
C SER A 130 -2.35 23.34 -13.71
N GLU A 131 -3.21 22.85 -12.82
CA GLU A 131 -3.99 23.73 -11.93
C GLU A 131 -3.11 24.54 -10.96
N GLY A 132 -2.05 23.92 -10.42
CA GLY A 132 -1.12 24.62 -9.53
C GLY A 132 -0.39 25.80 -10.19
N THR A 133 -0.14 25.72 -11.50
CA THR A 133 0.46 26.81 -12.29
C THR A 133 -0.55 27.86 -12.75
N LEU A 134 -1.84 27.51 -12.76
CA LEU A 134 -2.94 28.38 -13.19
C LEU A 134 -3.66 29.05 -12.00
N GLY A 135 -3.14 28.90 -10.78
CA GLY A 135 -3.75 29.46 -9.57
C GLY A 135 -5.01 28.73 -9.09
N GLY A 136 -5.23 27.49 -9.56
CA GLY A 136 -6.32 26.62 -9.14
C GLY A 136 -6.13 26.06 -7.72
N GLN A 137 -7.20 25.48 -7.18
CA GLN A 137 -7.23 24.92 -5.83
C GLN A 137 -6.58 23.53 -5.82
N VAL A 138 -5.29 23.47 -5.49
CA VAL A 138 -4.54 22.21 -5.38
C VAL A 138 -4.95 21.43 -4.13
N LEU A 139 -4.97 20.10 -4.23
CA LEU A 139 -5.19 19.21 -3.10
C LEU A 139 -4.06 19.39 -2.08
N ARG A 140 -4.40 19.50 -0.79
CA ARG A 140 -3.43 19.61 0.31
C ARG A 140 -3.65 18.52 1.33
N PHE A 141 -2.56 17.91 1.80
CA PHE A 141 -2.58 17.01 2.94
C PHE A 141 -2.01 17.75 4.15
N GLU A 142 -2.86 18.00 5.16
CA GLU A 142 -2.48 18.70 6.40
C GLU A 142 -2.40 17.70 7.55
N VAL A 143 -1.31 17.72 8.32
CA VAL A 143 -1.12 16.80 9.46
C VAL A 143 -1.13 17.58 10.77
N ASP A 144 -2.09 17.28 11.63
CA ASP A 144 -2.07 17.71 13.03
C ASP A 144 -1.20 16.75 13.84
N TRP A 145 0.02 17.19 14.17
CA TRP A 145 1.02 16.38 14.86
C TRP A 145 0.69 16.12 16.34
N VAL A 146 -0.37 16.73 16.89
CA VAL A 146 -0.75 16.57 18.29
C VAL A 146 -1.06 15.09 18.58
N GLY A 147 -0.11 14.44 19.25
CA GLY A 147 -0.19 13.03 19.64
C GLY A 147 0.02 12.02 18.50
N LEU A 148 0.59 12.44 17.36
CA LEU A 148 1.02 11.58 16.25
C LEU A 148 2.55 11.56 16.02
N ASP A 149 3.31 12.38 16.75
CA ASP A 149 4.79 12.48 16.61
C ASP A 149 5.57 11.48 17.50
N ASP A 150 4.90 10.44 18.00
CA ASP A 150 5.53 9.27 18.61
C ASP A 150 5.77 8.16 17.57
N GLU A 151 6.54 7.14 17.92
CA GLU A 151 6.88 6.06 16.98
C GLU A 151 5.65 5.31 16.43
N PRO A 152 4.67 4.89 17.27
CA PRO A 152 3.46 4.25 16.77
C PRO A 152 2.59 5.20 15.94
N GLY A 153 2.51 6.48 16.33
CA GLY A 153 1.76 7.49 15.60
C GLY A 153 2.33 7.76 14.22
N ARG A 154 3.67 7.82 14.08
CA ARG A 154 4.32 8.03 12.78
C ARG A 154 4.11 6.85 11.82
N LEU A 155 4.14 5.61 12.31
CA LEU A 155 3.81 4.43 11.50
C LEU A 155 2.34 4.41 11.08
N ALA A 156 1.43 4.68 12.01
CA ALA A 156 0.00 4.76 11.70
C ALA A 156 -0.32 5.90 10.71
N MET A 157 0.42 7.00 10.81
CA MET A 157 0.30 8.15 9.91
C MET A 157 0.77 7.81 8.49
N GLU A 158 1.92 7.13 8.34
CA GLU A 158 2.40 6.65 7.03
C GLU A 158 1.35 5.78 6.34
N LEU A 159 0.78 4.84 7.09
CA LEU A 159 -0.29 3.96 6.62
C LEU A 159 -1.52 4.75 6.18
N ALA A 160 -1.97 5.69 7.01
CA ALA A 160 -3.14 6.53 6.73
C ALA A 160 -2.95 7.42 5.48
N LEU A 161 -1.75 7.99 5.30
CA LEU A 161 -1.40 8.79 4.11
C LEU A 161 -1.54 7.97 2.83
N ASN A 162 -0.93 6.78 2.81
CA ASN A 162 -0.97 5.91 1.64
C ASN A 162 -2.41 5.46 1.33
N VAL A 163 -3.16 5.04 2.35
CA VAL A 163 -4.53 4.54 2.16
C VAL A 163 -5.46 5.66 1.69
N ALA A 164 -5.32 6.87 2.26
CA ALA A 164 -6.06 8.04 1.82
C ALA A 164 -5.74 8.38 0.36
N ALA A 165 -4.46 8.45 0.00
CA ALA A 165 -4.05 8.74 -1.37
C ALA A 165 -4.62 7.72 -2.37
N HIS A 166 -4.55 6.43 -2.02
CA HIS A 166 -5.10 5.38 -2.86
C HIS A 166 -6.63 5.43 -2.98
N ALA A 167 -7.33 5.65 -1.86
CA ALA A 167 -8.78 5.82 -1.86
C ALA A 167 -9.22 7.01 -2.72
N LEU A 168 -8.48 8.12 -2.70
CA LEU A 168 -8.74 9.28 -3.54
C LEU A 168 -8.46 8.99 -5.03
N ARG A 169 -7.38 8.28 -5.37
CA ARG A 169 -7.13 7.84 -6.75
C ARG A 169 -8.23 6.93 -7.28
N GLU A 170 -8.68 5.98 -6.47
CA GLU A 170 -9.78 5.07 -6.83
C GLU A 170 -11.13 5.81 -6.92
N LEU A 171 -11.35 6.82 -6.07
CA LEU A 171 -12.51 7.71 -6.20
C LEU A 171 -12.47 8.46 -7.53
N GLY A 172 -11.33 9.06 -7.88
CA GLY A 172 -11.13 9.81 -9.12
C GLY A 172 -11.30 8.98 -10.39
N ARG A 173 -11.02 7.67 -10.33
CA ARG A 173 -11.20 6.70 -11.43
C ARG A 173 -12.64 6.21 -11.59
N SER A 174 -13.54 6.47 -10.65
CA SER A 174 -14.93 6.01 -10.71
C SER A 174 -15.74 6.70 -11.83
N GLU A 175 -16.39 5.90 -12.68
CA GLU A 175 -16.92 6.29 -13.99
C GLU A 175 -18.04 7.33 -13.98
N LYS A 176 -18.84 7.46 -12.91
CA LYS A 176 -20.04 8.31 -12.96
C LYS A 176 -19.80 9.77 -12.58
N HIS A 177 -19.02 10.06 -11.54
CA HIS A 177 -18.75 11.45 -11.06
C HIS A 177 -17.42 11.54 -10.28
N GLY A 178 -16.46 10.62 -10.51
CA GLY A 178 -15.26 10.49 -9.69
C GLY A 178 -14.34 11.71 -9.69
N ARG A 179 -14.24 12.41 -10.84
CA ARG A 179 -13.39 13.60 -10.98
C ARG A 179 -13.97 14.83 -10.27
N ASP A 180 -15.28 15.04 -10.37
CA ASP A 180 -15.94 16.14 -9.66
C ASP A 180 -15.96 15.88 -8.15
N ALA A 181 -16.06 14.60 -7.78
CA ALA A 181 -15.87 14.16 -6.42
C ALA A 181 -14.48 14.51 -5.89
N ILE A 182 -13.41 14.14 -6.57
CA ILE A 182 -12.08 14.48 -6.06
C ILE A 182 -11.84 16.00 -6.07
N ARG A 183 -12.39 16.73 -7.05
CA ARG A 183 -12.40 18.21 -7.17
C ARG A 183 -12.98 18.95 -5.99
N SER A 184 -14.03 18.40 -5.38
CA SER A 184 -14.66 19.07 -4.25
C SER A 184 -13.82 18.96 -2.97
N ILE A 185 -12.76 18.15 -2.94
CA ILE A 185 -11.91 17.95 -1.76
C ILE A 185 -10.66 18.81 -1.94
N ALA A 186 -10.62 19.93 -1.25
CA ALA A 186 -9.49 20.85 -1.27
C ALA A 186 -8.39 20.41 -0.31
N THR A 187 -8.79 19.94 0.87
CA THR A 187 -7.87 19.61 1.97
C THR A 187 -8.20 18.26 2.55
N VAL A 188 -7.18 17.46 2.84
CA VAL A 188 -7.29 16.24 3.64
C VAL A 188 -6.50 16.45 4.91
N ARG A 189 -7.20 16.58 6.03
CA ARG A 189 -6.62 16.81 7.35
C ARG A 189 -6.51 15.50 8.12
N PHE A 190 -5.32 15.19 8.58
CA PHE A 190 -5.01 14.03 9.40
C PHE A 190 -4.92 14.44 10.86
N VAL A 191 -5.72 13.81 11.71
CA VAL A 191 -5.80 14.12 13.15
C VAL A 191 -5.76 12.83 13.96
N LYS A 192 -5.29 12.91 15.21
CA LYS A 192 -5.35 11.76 16.11
C LYS A 192 -6.80 11.38 16.42
N GLY A 193 -7.10 10.09 16.38
CA GLY A 193 -8.41 9.54 16.74
C GLY A 193 -8.31 8.24 17.52
N LYS A 194 -9.47 7.69 17.89
CA LYS A 194 -9.57 6.36 18.53
C LYS A 194 -9.40 5.23 17.51
N GLU A 195 -9.93 5.44 16.31
CA GLU A 195 -9.91 4.51 15.20
C GLU A 195 -9.38 5.21 13.96
N THR A 196 -8.91 4.43 12.98
CA THR A 196 -8.49 4.98 11.69
C THR A 196 -9.67 5.02 10.72
N ALA A 197 -10.21 6.21 10.47
CA ALA A 197 -11.38 6.40 9.61
C ALA A 197 -11.33 7.73 8.84
N ALA A 198 -11.95 7.76 7.67
CA ALA A 198 -12.11 8.97 6.87
C ALA A 198 -13.56 9.47 6.90
N SER A 199 -13.72 10.80 6.87
CA SER A 199 -14.98 11.50 6.70
C SER A 199 -14.78 12.70 5.79
N LEU A 200 -15.87 13.23 5.22
CA LEU A 200 -15.86 14.46 4.45
C LEU A 200 -16.79 15.48 5.12
N ASP A 201 -16.28 16.68 5.36
CA ASP A 201 -17.07 17.83 5.82
C ASP A 201 -16.79 19.01 4.88
N GLY A 202 -17.79 19.39 4.09
CA GLY A 202 -17.63 20.41 3.04
C GLY A 202 -16.54 20.03 2.02
N ASP A 203 -15.51 20.87 1.93
CA ASP A 203 -14.36 20.66 1.05
C ASP A 203 -13.16 19.97 1.75
N THR A 204 -13.33 19.63 3.03
CA THR A 204 -12.26 19.12 3.88
C THR A 204 -12.52 17.66 4.26
N GLY A 205 -11.70 16.76 3.73
CA GLY A 205 -11.65 15.36 4.17
C GLY A 205 -10.91 15.26 5.50
N THR A 206 -11.52 14.69 6.53
CA THR A 206 -10.83 14.42 7.80
C THR A 206 -10.48 12.95 7.88
N VAL A 207 -9.21 12.64 8.11
CA VAL A 207 -8.70 11.30 8.40
C VAL A 207 -8.30 11.26 9.87
N THR A 208 -9.07 10.52 10.65
CA THR A 208 -8.68 10.14 12.00
C THR A 208 -7.63 9.03 11.92
N VAL A 209 -6.55 9.15 12.69
CA VAL A 209 -5.45 8.19 12.77
C VAL A 209 -5.42 7.64 14.20
N GLY A 210 -5.74 6.35 14.34
CA GLY A 210 -5.83 5.69 15.63
C GLY A 210 -5.27 4.27 15.59
N PRO A 211 -4.99 3.67 16.76
CA PRO A 211 -4.44 2.32 16.85
C PRO A 211 -5.45 1.21 16.47
N GLY A 212 -6.74 1.53 16.36
CA GLY A 212 -7.78 0.57 16.01
C GLY A 212 -7.84 0.26 14.52
N GLY A 213 -7.89 -1.03 14.17
CA GLY A 213 -8.19 -1.60 12.84
C GLY A 213 -7.27 -1.18 11.68
N ALA A 214 -6.85 -2.12 10.84
CA ALA A 214 -6.12 -1.76 9.62
C ALA A 214 -7.05 -0.95 8.67
N PRO A 215 -6.71 0.29 8.32
CA PRO A 215 -7.52 1.10 7.41
C PRO A 215 -7.62 0.42 6.03
N THR A 216 -8.81 0.44 5.45
CA THR A 216 -9.05 -0.11 4.11
C THR A 216 -9.39 1.01 3.12
N VAL A 217 -8.91 0.85 1.89
CA VAL A 217 -9.20 1.75 0.77
C VAL A 217 -10.71 1.93 0.57
N GLN A 218 -11.48 0.85 0.70
CA GLN A 218 -12.94 0.89 0.53
C GLN A 218 -13.63 1.70 1.64
N ALA A 219 -13.20 1.56 2.90
CA ALA A 219 -13.73 2.35 4.01
C ALA A 219 -13.43 3.84 3.83
N PHE A 220 -12.20 4.16 3.41
CA PHE A 220 -11.79 5.55 3.17
C PHE A 220 -12.55 6.16 1.99
N ARG A 221 -12.71 5.41 0.89
CA ARG A 221 -13.50 5.86 -0.26
C ARG A 221 -14.96 6.14 0.12
N LYS A 222 -15.56 5.28 0.96
CA LYS A 222 -16.90 5.50 1.51
C LYS A 222 -16.93 6.75 2.40
N GLY A 223 -15.92 6.93 3.25
CA GLY A 223 -15.77 8.11 4.11
C GLY A 223 -15.73 9.43 3.33
N PHE A 224 -14.91 9.49 2.27
CA PHE A 224 -14.80 10.65 1.39
C PHE A 224 -16.01 10.89 0.47
N THR A 225 -17.03 10.03 0.52
CA THR A 225 -18.27 10.19 -0.24
C THR A 225 -19.52 10.31 0.63
N ALA A 226 -19.42 10.05 1.93
CA ALA A 226 -20.55 10.04 2.87
C ALA A 226 -21.09 11.43 3.24
N GLY A 227 -20.29 12.48 3.06
CA GLY A 227 -20.66 13.88 3.36
C GLY A 227 -21.21 14.66 2.17
N ARG A 228 -21.58 13.97 1.09
CA ARG A 228 -22.21 14.58 -0.11
C ARG A 228 -23.67 14.23 -0.24
#